data_AF-A0A2I0T009-F1
#
_entry.id   AF-A0A2I0T009-F1
#
_cell.length_a   1.000
_cell.length_b   1.000
_cell.length_c   1.000
_cell.angle_alpha   90.00
_cell.angle_beta   90.00
_cell.angle_gamma   90.00
#
_symmetry.space_group_name_H-M   'P 1'
#
loop_
_entity.id
_entity.type
_entity.pdbx_description
1 polymer ?
#
loop_
_entity_poly.entity_id
_entity_poly.type
_entity_poly.pdbx_seq_one_letter_code
_entity_poly.pdbx_strand_id
1 'polypeptide(L)'
;MIQRARRLIDLYKEAGIGKDRILIKLSSTWEGIQAGKVLEAEYGIHCNMTLLFSFAQAVACAEAGVTLISPFVGRILDWYVANGDKKTYEPSEDPGVKSVTKIYNYYKKFGYKTIVMGASFRNTGEIKALTGCDYLTISPKLLAELSKEYVKLTPTLSVKEGKSPSA
;
A
#
# COMPACT_ATOMS: atom_id res chain seq x y z
N MET A 1 15.97 0.44 13.82
CA MET A 1 15.49 -0.07 12.52
C MET A 1 16.56 0.01 11.43
N ILE A 2 17.23 1.16 11.26
CA ILE A 2 18.27 1.38 10.23
C ILE A 2 19.39 0.31 10.26
N GLN A 3 20.01 0.06 11.41
CA GLN A 3 21.08 -0.94 11.52
C GLN A 3 20.62 -2.35 11.10
N ARG A 4 19.40 -2.75 11.50
CA ARG A 4 18.83 -4.04 11.12
C ARG A 4 18.55 -4.12 9.62
N ALA A 5 17.99 -3.07 9.03
CA ALA A 5 17.74 -2.98 7.60
C ALA A 5 19.04 -3.15 6.79
N ARG A 6 20.10 -2.44 7.19
CA ARG A 6 21.43 -2.57 6.59
C ARG A 6 21.98 -3.99 6.73
N ARG A 7 21.90 -4.59 7.93
CA ARG A 7 22.33 -5.98 8.13
C ARG A 7 21.59 -6.96 7.21
N LEU A 8 20.29 -6.79 6.99
CA LEU A 8 19.53 -7.63 6.06
C LEU A 8 20.01 -7.46 4.61
N ILE A 9 20.31 -6.23 4.19
CA ILE A 9 20.87 -5.97 2.86
C ILE A 9 22.26 -6.60 2.72
N ASP A 10 23.10 -6.55 3.75
CA ASP A 10 24.41 -7.21 3.74
C ASP A 10 24.27 -8.73 3.58
N LEU A 11 23.31 -9.35 4.28
CA LEU A 11 23.01 -10.78 4.12
C LEU A 11 22.52 -11.13 2.70
N TYR A 12 21.68 -10.28 2.08
CA TYR A 12 21.29 -10.46 0.68
C TYR A 12 22.49 -10.33 -0.26
N LYS A 13 23.38 -9.37 -0.01
CA LYS A 13 24.61 -9.20 -0.79
C LYS A 13 25.55 -10.40 -0.67
N GLU A 14 25.72 -10.94 0.54
CA GLU A 14 26.48 -12.19 0.79
C GLU A 14 25.91 -13.37 -0.02
N ALA A 15 24.59 -13.41 -0.22
CA ALA A 15 23.91 -14.38 -1.06
C ALA A 15 23.90 -14.03 -2.58
N GLY A 16 24.62 -13.00 -3.01
CA GLY A 16 24.69 -12.58 -4.42
C GLY A 16 23.46 -11.81 -4.93
N ILE A 17 22.63 -11.28 -4.04
CA ILE A 17 21.40 -10.54 -4.39
C ILE A 17 21.60 -9.04 -4.17
N GLY A 18 21.46 -8.26 -5.25
CA GLY A 18 21.51 -6.80 -5.22
C GLY A 18 20.33 -6.17 -4.48
N LYS A 19 20.56 -5.03 -3.83
CA LYS A 19 19.52 -4.31 -3.06
C LYS A 19 18.36 -3.78 -3.91
N ASP A 20 18.56 -3.63 -5.22
CA ASP A 20 17.53 -3.27 -6.21
C ASP A 20 16.40 -4.32 -6.32
N ARG A 21 16.68 -5.56 -5.90
CA ARG A 21 15.70 -6.66 -5.84
C ARG A 21 14.93 -6.72 -4.53
N ILE A 22 15.25 -5.86 -3.55
CA ILE A 22 14.80 -5.96 -2.17
C ILE A 22 14.04 -4.70 -1.75
N LEU A 23 12.93 -4.90 -1.02
CA LEU A 23 12.27 -3.85 -0.25
C LEU A 23 12.32 -4.19 1.24
N ILE A 24 12.96 -3.36 2.05
CA ILE A 24 12.95 -3.54 3.51
C ILE A 24 11.61 -3.07 4.05
N LYS A 25 10.88 -4.00 4.67
CA LYS A 25 9.55 -3.72 5.19
C LYS A 25 9.62 -3.16 6.61
N LEU A 26 9.04 -1.98 6.83
CA LEU A 26 9.01 -1.29 8.11
C LEU A 26 7.58 -0.93 8.49
N SER A 27 7.26 -0.99 9.78
CA SER A 27 5.95 -0.54 10.28
C SER A 27 5.85 0.99 10.17
N SER A 28 4.75 1.52 9.63
CA SER A 28 4.49 2.95 9.44
C SER A 28 4.19 3.72 10.74
N THR A 29 4.95 3.43 11.78
CA THR A 29 5.10 4.32 12.96
C THR A 29 5.91 5.55 12.56
N TRP A 30 5.90 6.61 13.37
CA TRP A 30 6.73 7.79 13.10
C TRP A 30 8.21 7.41 12.98
N GLU A 31 8.74 6.66 13.95
CA GLU A 31 10.13 6.21 13.96
C GLU A 31 10.46 5.31 12.77
N GLY A 32 9.50 4.49 12.34
CA GLY A 32 9.63 3.67 11.14
C GLY A 32 9.71 4.50 9.86
N ILE A 33 8.90 5.54 9.74
CA ILE A 33 8.91 6.47 8.60
C ILE A 33 10.22 7.26 8.57
N GLN A 34 10.69 7.76 9.73
CA GLN A 34 11.98 8.44 9.82
C GLN A 34 13.15 7.51 9.47
N ALA A 35 13.08 6.24 9.88
CA ALA A 35 14.07 5.24 9.47
C ALA A 35 14.02 4.97 7.96
N GLY A 36 12.82 4.89 7.36
CA GLY A 36 12.63 4.75 5.92
C GLY A 36 13.26 5.91 5.15
N LYS A 37 13.04 7.15 5.59
CA LYS A 37 13.65 8.36 5.02
C LYS A 37 15.18 8.26 4.96
N VAL A 38 15.80 7.89 6.09
CA VAL A 38 17.27 7.76 6.19
C VAL A 38 17.77 6.61 5.29
N LEU A 39 17.10 5.46 5.30
CA LEU A 39 17.48 4.30 4.49
C LEU A 39 17.47 4.62 2.98
N GLU A 40 16.45 5.34 2.52
CA GLU A 40 16.33 5.75 1.12
C GLU A 40 17.37 6.82 0.76
N ALA A 41 17.46 7.90 1.53
CA ALA A 41 18.29 9.05 1.20
C ALA A 41 19.79 8.81 1.35
N GLU A 42 20.21 8.12 2.42
CA GLU A 42 21.64 7.97 2.75
C GLU A 42 22.23 6.65 2.22
N TYR A 43 21.43 5.59 2.12
CA TYR A 43 21.91 4.24 1.78
C TYR A 43 21.34 3.73 0.44
N GLY A 44 20.35 4.41 -0.13
CA GLY A 44 19.59 3.92 -1.29
C GLY A 44 18.97 2.54 -1.05
N ILE A 45 18.53 2.27 0.18
CA ILE A 45 17.86 1.03 0.55
C ILE A 45 16.35 1.28 0.46
N HIS A 46 15.74 0.65 -0.54
CA HIS A 46 14.33 0.85 -0.82
C HIS A 46 13.43 0.23 0.25
N CYS A 47 12.44 0.99 0.70
CA CYS A 47 11.58 0.63 1.80
C CYS A 47 10.13 0.38 1.36
N ASN A 48 9.50 -0.60 2.02
CA ASN A 48 8.06 -0.84 1.97
C ASN A 48 7.45 -0.49 3.34
N MET A 49 6.72 0.62 3.41
CA MET A 49 6.07 1.06 4.64
C MET A 49 4.71 0.38 4.81
N THR A 50 4.58 -0.50 5.81
CA THR A 50 3.41 -1.37 6.03
C THR A 50 2.66 -1.04 7.32
N LEU A 51 1.51 -1.67 7.56
CA LEU A 51 0.65 -1.33 8.71
C LEU A 51 0.23 0.14 8.66
N LEU A 52 -0.08 0.59 7.44
CA LEU A 52 -0.54 1.94 7.14
C LEU A 52 -2.07 1.92 7.09
N PHE A 53 -2.69 2.64 8.03
CA PHE A 53 -4.15 2.68 8.22
C PHE A 53 -4.72 4.09 8.11
N SER A 54 -3.97 5.08 8.62
CA SER A 54 -4.42 6.47 8.68
C SER A 54 -3.88 7.29 7.52
N PHE A 55 -4.61 8.37 7.20
CA PHE A 55 -4.17 9.32 6.19
C PHE A 55 -2.90 10.07 6.60
N ALA A 56 -2.71 10.33 7.90
CA ALA A 56 -1.49 10.96 8.42
C ALA A 56 -0.23 10.12 8.11
N GLN A 57 -0.31 8.80 8.27
CA GLN A 57 0.80 7.92 7.90
C GLN A 57 1.10 7.97 6.40
N ALA A 58 0.07 8.03 5.54
CA ALA A 58 0.27 8.18 4.10
C ALA A 58 1.00 9.47 3.75
N VAL A 59 0.53 10.62 4.26
CA VAL A 59 1.19 11.91 4.01
C VAL A 59 2.65 11.89 4.49
N ALA A 60 2.90 11.41 5.71
CA ALA A 60 4.25 11.32 6.27
C ALA A 60 5.17 10.39 5.44
N CYS A 61 4.66 9.26 4.94
CA CYS A 61 5.43 8.38 4.05
C CYS A 61 5.78 9.08 2.72
N ALA A 62 4.82 9.81 2.14
CA ALA A 62 5.03 10.52 0.89
C ALA A 62 6.11 11.60 1.01
N GLU A 63 6.06 12.39 2.09
CA GLU A 63 7.05 13.44 2.39
C GLU A 63 8.42 12.88 2.79
N ALA A 64 8.46 11.68 3.38
CA ALA A 64 9.69 10.95 3.65
C ALA A 64 10.38 10.40 2.38
N GLY A 65 9.70 10.40 1.24
CA GLY A 65 10.27 9.95 -0.03
C GLY A 65 10.51 8.44 -0.10
N VAL A 66 9.73 7.64 0.63
CA VAL A 66 9.87 6.17 0.60
C VAL A 66 9.47 5.59 -0.75
N THR A 67 10.07 4.47 -1.14
CA THR A 67 9.80 3.83 -2.44
C THR A 67 8.36 3.35 -2.56
N LEU A 68 7.84 2.68 -1.54
CA LEU A 68 6.53 2.04 -1.59
C LEU A 68 5.80 2.08 -0.25
N ILE A 69 4.46 2.22 -0.30
CA ILE A 69 3.58 2.01 0.86
C ILE A 69 2.64 0.81 0.64
N SER A 70 2.35 0.08 1.71
CA SER A 70 1.35 -0.99 1.78
C SER A 70 0.16 -0.58 2.66
N PRO A 71 -0.76 0.29 2.19
CA PRO A 71 -1.99 0.59 2.90
C PRO A 71 -2.89 -0.65 2.98
N PHE A 72 -3.40 -0.93 4.18
CA PHE A 72 -4.19 -2.14 4.44
C PHE A 72 -5.67 -1.89 4.14
N VAL A 73 -6.30 -2.86 3.48
CA VAL A 73 -7.74 -2.82 3.12
C VAL A 73 -8.56 -3.61 4.12
N GLY A 74 -8.49 -4.93 4.07
CA GLY A 74 -9.35 -5.84 4.82
C GLY A 74 -9.20 -5.79 6.34
N ARG A 75 -8.06 -5.30 6.87
CA ARG A 75 -7.93 -5.07 8.33
C ARG A 75 -8.72 -3.83 8.78
N ILE A 76 -8.94 -2.86 7.90
CA ILE A 76 -9.84 -1.75 8.14
C ILE A 76 -11.28 -2.28 8.15
N LEU A 77 -11.65 -3.12 7.16
CA LEU A 77 -12.95 -3.80 7.15
C LEU A 77 -13.21 -4.55 8.47
N ASP A 78 -12.26 -5.39 8.92
CA ASP A 78 -12.38 -6.12 10.19
C ASP A 78 -12.74 -5.19 11.35
N TRP A 79 -12.05 -4.05 11.47
CA TRP A 79 -12.25 -3.10 12.56
C TRP A 79 -13.64 -2.46 12.50
N TYR A 80 -14.10 -2.07 11.32
CA TYR A 80 -15.44 -1.49 11.13
C TYR A 80 -16.56 -2.51 11.39
N VAL A 81 -16.38 -3.77 10.99
CA VAL A 81 -17.34 -4.85 11.27
C VAL A 81 -17.39 -5.15 12.78
N ALA A 82 -16.26 -5.16 13.46
CA ALA A 82 -16.22 -5.42 14.90
C ALA A 82 -16.82 -4.27 15.73
N ASN A 83 -16.53 -3.02 15.37
CA ASN A 83 -16.80 -1.85 16.21
C ASN A 83 -17.96 -0.96 15.73
N GLY A 84 -18.45 -1.13 14.50
CA GLY A 84 -19.56 -0.35 13.95
C GLY A 84 -20.87 -1.15 13.85
N ASP A 85 -21.98 -0.47 13.59
CA ASP A 85 -23.30 -1.11 13.45
C ASP A 85 -23.44 -1.88 12.13
N LYS A 86 -22.81 -1.38 11.06
CA LYS A 86 -22.82 -2.00 9.72
C LYS A 86 -21.81 -3.16 9.65
N LYS A 87 -22.30 -4.36 9.36
CA LYS A 87 -21.52 -5.61 9.32
C LYS A 87 -21.16 -6.10 7.92
N THR A 88 -21.79 -5.57 6.89
CA THR A 88 -21.57 -5.92 5.48
C THR A 88 -21.40 -4.65 4.68
N TYR A 89 -20.55 -4.69 3.66
CA TYR A 89 -20.20 -3.54 2.84
C TYR A 89 -20.17 -3.95 1.38
N GLU A 90 -20.78 -3.15 0.52
CA GLU A 90 -20.54 -3.26 -0.92
C GLU A 90 -19.09 -2.83 -1.23
N PRO A 91 -18.47 -3.32 -2.32
CA PRO A 91 -17.06 -3.04 -2.61
C PRO A 91 -16.68 -1.56 -2.64
N SER A 92 -17.58 -0.69 -3.14
CA SER A 92 -17.36 0.77 -3.18
C SER A 92 -17.56 1.46 -1.82
N GLU A 93 -18.24 0.79 -0.89
CA GLU A 93 -18.52 1.30 0.44
C GLU A 93 -17.52 0.83 1.49
N ASP A 94 -16.74 -0.20 1.16
CA ASP A 94 -15.72 -0.79 2.03
C ASP A 94 -14.76 0.30 2.56
N PRO A 95 -14.60 0.39 3.88
CA PRO A 95 -13.80 1.46 4.50
C PRO A 95 -12.31 1.35 4.17
N GLY A 96 -11.80 0.14 3.94
CA GLY A 96 -10.44 -0.11 3.49
C GLY A 96 -10.22 0.32 2.04
N VAL A 97 -11.17 0.01 1.14
CA VAL A 97 -11.16 0.49 -0.25
C VAL A 97 -11.17 2.02 -0.27
N LYS A 98 -12.08 2.66 0.47
CA LYS A 98 -12.13 4.13 0.58
C LYS A 98 -10.82 4.72 1.09
N SER A 99 -10.18 4.08 2.06
CA SER A 99 -8.87 4.51 2.59
C SER A 99 -7.80 4.49 1.49
N VAL A 100 -7.64 3.37 0.77
CA VAL A 100 -6.66 3.26 -0.31
C VAL A 100 -6.96 4.23 -1.46
N THR A 101 -8.23 4.37 -1.86
CA THR A 101 -8.64 5.33 -2.90
C THR A 101 -8.27 6.76 -2.53
N LYS A 102 -8.53 7.18 -1.28
CA LYS A 102 -8.14 8.51 -0.77
C LYS A 102 -6.63 8.72 -0.83
N ILE A 103 -5.85 7.72 -0.40
CA ILE A 103 -4.38 7.76 -0.42
C ILE A 103 -3.85 7.84 -1.85
N TYR A 104 -4.32 6.97 -2.73
CA TYR A 104 -3.93 6.94 -4.14
C TYR A 104 -4.19 8.29 -4.81
N ASN A 105 -5.40 8.83 -4.66
CA ASN A 105 -5.76 10.11 -5.26
C ASN A 105 -4.89 11.24 -4.73
N TYR A 106 -4.61 11.31 -3.43
CA TYR A 106 -3.68 12.29 -2.86
C TYR A 106 -2.30 12.18 -3.50
N TYR A 107 -1.75 10.97 -3.60
CA TYR A 107 -0.42 10.73 -4.16
C TYR A 107 -0.34 11.18 -5.62
N LYS A 108 -1.35 10.82 -6.44
CA LYS A 108 -1.36 11.19 -7.87
C LYS A 108 -1.64 12.67 -8.10
N LYS A 109 -2.50 13.29 -7.27
CA LYS A 109 -2.83 14.72 -7.31
C LYS A 109 -1.59 15.59 -7.12
N PHE A 110 -0.81 15.28 -6.09
CA PHE A 110 0.36 16.07 -5.69
C PHE A 110 1.68 15.57 -6.30
N GLY A 111 1.62 14.56 -7.18
CA GLY A 111 2.78 14.11 -7.97
C GLY A 111 3.83 13.32 -7.18
N TYR A 112 3.46 12.75 -6.03
CA TYR A 112 4.36 11.90 -5.25
C TYR A 112 4.74 10.63 -6.04
N LYS A 113 6.00 10.22 -5.90
CA LYS A 113 6.59 9.08 -6.63
C LYS A 113 6.48 7.76 -5.89
N THR A 114 6.22 7.80 -4.58
CA THR A 114 6.00 6.61 -3.77
C THR A 114 4.89 5.75 -4.37
N ILE A 115 5.18 4.48 -4.55
CA ILE A 115 4.28 3.48 -5.11
C ILE A 115 3.18 3.16 -4.11
N VAL A 116 1.93 3.12 -4.56
CA VAL A 116 0.78 2.71 -3.74
C VAL A 116 0.45 1.25 -4.01
N MET A 117 0.72 0.37 -3.05
CA MET A 117 0.43 -1.06 -3.14
C MET A 117 -0.67 -1.49 -2.16
N GLY A 118 -1.92 -1.59 -2.62
CA GLY A 118 -3.01 -2.09 -1.77
C GLY A 118 -2.71 -3.49 -1.23
N ALA A 119 -2.97 -3.72 0.06
CA ALA A 119 -2.61 -4.95 0.76
C ALA A 119 -3.68 -5.45 1.73
N SER A 120 -3.56 -6.71 2.15
CA SER A 120 -4.40 -7.33 3.19
C SER A 120 -5.90 -7.43 2.84
N PHE A 121 -6.24 -8.06 1.72
CA PHE A 121 -7.63 -8.26 1.28
C PHE A 121 -8.39 -9.37 2.05
N ARG A 122 -9.72 -9.27 2.12
CA ARG A 122 -10.65 -10.30 2.62
C ARG A 122 -11.40 -11.01 1.50
N ASN A 123 -11.68 -10.31 0.40
CA ASN A 123 -12.47 -10.84 -0.71
C ASN A 123 -12.03 -10.24 -2.07
N THR A 124 -12.46 -10.85 -3.17
CA THR A 124 -12.11 -10.37 -4.53
C THR A 124 -12.81 -9.04 -4.89
N GLY A 125 -13.92 -8.71 -4.22
CA GLY A 125 -14.62 -7.44 -4.40
C GLY A 125 -13.75 -6.22 -4.07
N GLU A 126 -13.08 -6.25 -2.92
CA GLU A 126 -12.12 -5.21 -2.51
C GLU A 126 -11.00 -5.00 -3.54
N ILE A 127 -10.48 -6.11 -4.10
CA ILE A 127 -9.39 -6.08 -5.08
C ILE A 127 -9.87 -5.42 -6.37
N LYS A 128 -11.02 -5.86 -6.90
CA LYS A 128 -11.62 -5.30 -8.11
C LYS A 128 -11.96 -3.82 -7.96
N ALA A 129 -12.42 -3.42 -6.78
CA ALA A 129 -12.73 -2.03 -6.46
C ALA A 129 -11.49 -1.11 -6.43
N LEU A 130 -10.28 -1.67 -6.45
CA LEU A 130 -9.01 -0.95 -6.53
C LEU A 130 -8.25 -1.19 -7.85
N THR A 131 -8.94 -1.65 -8.90
CA THR A 131 -8.35 -1.82 -10.23
C THR A 131 -7.81 -0.48 -10.74
N GLY A 132 -6.52 -0.43 -11.08
CA GLY A 132 -5.82 0.80 -11.48
C GLY A 132 -4.89 1.39 -10.39
N CYS A 133 -4.89 0.81 -9.18
CA CYS A 133 -3.82 1.02 -8.20
C CYS A 133 -2.46 0.59 -8.80
N ASP A 134 -1.35 1.19 -8.37
CA ASP A 134 -0.03 0.91 -8.96
C ASP A 134 0.34 -0.57 -8.84
N TYR A 135 0.15 -1.13 -7.64
CA TYR A 135 0.29 -2.55 -7.35
C TYR A 135 -0.80 -3.01 -6.37
N LEU A 136 -1.06 -4.32 -6.34
CA LEU A 136 -1.89 -4.98 -5.32
C LEU A 136 -1.17 -6.26 -4.90
N THR A 137 -0.95 -6.46 -3.60
CA THR A 137 -0.37 -7.70 -3.06
C THR A 137 -1.48 -8.61 -2.52
N ILE A 138 -1.65 -9.76 -3.17
CA ILE A 138 -2.84 -10.60 -3.04
C ILE A 138 -2.42 -11.99 -2.55
N SER A 139 -3.20 -12.57 -1.64
CA SER A 139 -2.94 -13.93 -1.14
C SER A 139 -3.17 -14.98 -2.24
N PRO A 140 -2.48 -16.14 -2.20
CA PRO A 140 -2.68 -17.21 -3.18
C PRO A 140 -4.14 -17.67 -3.28
N LYS A 141 -4.88 -17.68 -2.16
CA LYS A 141 -6.30 -18.02 -2.13
C LYS A 141 -7.11 -17.07 -3.01
N LEU A 142 -6.98 -15.76 -2.80
CA LEU A 142 -7.73 -14.76 -3.56
C LEU A 142 -7.27 -14.67 -5.02
N LEU A 143 -5.99 -14.93 -5.31
CA LEU A 143 -5.51 -15.08 -6.69
C LEU A 143 -6.19 -16.26 -7.41
N ALA A 144 -6.33 -17.40 -6.73
CA ALA A 144 -7.01 -18.57 -7.29
C ALA A 144 -8.53 -18.37 -7.47
N GLU A 145 -9.15 -17.51 -6.66
CA GLU A 145 -10.54 -17.08 -6.86
C GLU A 145 -10.63 -16.18 -8.10
N LEU A 146 -9.79 -15.13 -8.19
CA LEU A 146 -9.73 -14.23 -9.35
C LEU A 146 -9.46 -14.96 -10.66
N SER A 147 -8.59 -15.98 -10.65
CA SER A 147 -8.26 -16.74 -11.88
C SER A 147 -9.43 -17.55 -12.45
N LYS A 148 -10.50 -17.75 -11.67
CA LYS A 148 -11.70 -18.50 -12.08
C LYS A 148 -12.83 -17.59 -12.56
N GLU A 149 -12.66 -16.28 -12.44
CA GLU A 149 -13.68 -15.32 -12.80
C GLU A 149 -13.42 -14.75 -14.21
N TYR A 150 -14.43 -14.82 -15.07
CA TYR A 150 -14.37 -14.30 -16.44
C TYR A 150 -15.26 -13.08 -16.59
N VAL A 151 -14.93 -12.01 -15.86
CA VAL A 151 -15.68 -10.75 -15.85
C VAL A 151 -14.79 -9.65 -16.41
N LYS A 152 -15.36 -8.81 -17.28
CA LYS A 152 -14.67 -7.60 -17.75
C LYS A 152 -14.54 -6.61 -16.59
N LEU A 153 -13.31 -6.29 -16.21
CA LEU A 153 -13.02 -5.26 -15.21
C LEU A 153 -12.80 -3.91 -15.88
N THR A 154 -13.31 -2.86 -15.23
CA THR A 154 -13.02 -1.46 -15.56
C THR A 154 -12.18 -0.86 -14.45
N PRO A 155 -11.09 -0.14 -14.76
CA PRO A 155 -10.33 0.57 -13.75
C PRO A 155 -11.22 1.54 -12.95
N THR A 156 -11.08 1.51 -11.63
CA THR A 156 -11.76 2.41 -10.68
C THR A 156 -10.83 3.52 -10.19
N LEU A 157 -9.52 3.35 -10.41
CA LEU A 157 -8.49 4.33 -10.07
C LEU A 157 -7.72 4.69 -11.35
N SER A 158 -7.52 5.99 -11.57
CA SER A 158 -6.69 6.48 -12.65
C SER A 158 -5.92 7.74 -12.27
N VAL A 159 -4.76 7.95 -12.90
CA VAL A 159 -3.96 9.17 -12.72
C VAL A 159 -4.73 10.42 -13.16
N LYS A 160 -5.57 10.30 -14.20
CA LYS A 160 -6.38 11.41 -14.74
C LYS A 160 -7.41 11.89 -13.72
N GLU A 161 -8.13 10.96 -13.09
CA GLU A 161 -9.11 11.29 -12.05
C GLU A 161 -8.44 11.81 -10.78
N GLY A 162 -7.30 11.23 -10.38
CA GLY A 162 -6.53 11.72 -9.24
C GLY A 162 -6.02 13.16 -9.40
N LYS A 163 -5.75 13.61 -10.64
CA LYS A 163 -5.30 14.99 -10.94
C LYS A 163 -6.45 15.97 -11.18
N SER A 164 -7.70 15.51 -11.25
CA SER A 164 -8.83 16.41 -11.50
C SER A 164 -9.10 17.27 -10.26
N PRO A 165 -9.50 18.55 -10.42
CA PRO A 165 -9.90 19.37 -9.28
C PRO A 165 -11.08 18.70 -8.59
N SER A 166 -10.97 18.51 -7.27
CA SER A 166 -12.09 18.06 -6.44
C SER A 166 -13.18 19.11 -6.52
N ALA A 167 -14.39 18.69 -6.91
CA ALA A 167 -15.60 19.51 -6.82
C ALA A 167 -15.86 19.97 -5.38
#